data_AF-A0A6I4STW5-F1
#
_entry.id   AF-A0A6I4STW5-F1
#
_cell.length_a   1.000
_cell.length_b   1.000
_cell.length_c   1.000
_cell.angle_alpha   90.00
_cell.angle_beta   90.00
_cell.angle_gamma   90.00
#
_symmetry.space_group_name_H-M   'P 1'
#
loop_
_entity.id
_entity.type
_entity.pdbx_description
1 polymer ?
#
loop_
_entity_poly.entity_id
_entity_poly.type
_entity_poly.pdbx_seq_one_letter_code
_entity_poly.pdbx_strand_id
1 'polypeptide(L)'
;MRHRLYPLSDLEDIPGTTVFTARRSRQAYHLHKFCMSLMEAANREAFKADERAYLDRFRMSEEQKQAVLERDFPRLIDLGGNIYFLVKLSNTDGWSAQRAVSSMTGMTPDEYADMMSAGGRSPEGLKSIREQQQREFGGEGK
;
A
#
# COMPACT_ATOMS: atom_id res chain seq x y z
N MET A 1 -29.50 15.56 0.38
CA MET A 1 -28.12 15.32 0.88
C MET A 1 -27.90 13.82 0.99
N ARG A 2 -26.77 13.28 0.53
CA ARG A 2 -26.43 11.87 0.76
C ARG A 2 -25.99 11.71 2.22
N HIS A 3 -26.71 10.89 2.97
CA HIS A 3 -26.33 10.52 4.34
C HIS A 3 -25.35 9.35 4.29
N ARG A 4 -24.23 9.46 5.01
CA ARG A 4 -23.22 8.39 5.11
C ARG A 4 -23.55 7.52 6.32
N LEU A 5 -23.47 6.19 6.17
CA LEU A 5 -23.81 5.22 7.22
C LEU A 5 -22.81 5.20 8.40
N TYR A 6 -21.63 5.77 8.24
CA TYR A 6 -20.56 5.81 9.23
C TYR A 6 -19.68 7.07 9.03
N PRO A 7 -19.06 7.65 10.06
CA PRO A 7 -18.10 8.74 9.91
C PRO A 7 -16.79 8.25 9.24
N LEU A 8 -16.15 9.12 8.44
CA LEU A 8 -14.90 8.75 7.76
C LEU A 8 -13.74 8.43 8.73
N SER A 9 -13.79 8.96 9.95
CA SER A 9 -12.82 8.67 11.02
C SER A 9 -12.83 7.21 11.45
N ASP A 10 -13.94 6.47 11.27
CA ASP A 10 -13.97 5.04 11.61
C ASP A 10 -13.07 4.22 10.69
N LEU A 11 -12.80 4.70 9.47
CA LEU A 11 -11.84 4.07 8.56
C LEU A 11 -10.39 4.22 9.04
N GLU A 12 -10.11 5.18 9.91
CA GLU A 12 -8.79 5.45 10.49
C GLU A 12 -8.55 4.62 11.76
N ASP A 13 -9.57 3.94 12.29
CA ASP A 13 -9.46 3.07 13.47
C ASP A 13 -9.00 1.64 13.14
N ILE A 14 -8.77 1.32 11.86
CA ILE A 14 -8.38 -0.03 11.45
C ILE A 14 -6.84 -0.15 11.46
N PRO A 15 -6.25 -0.94 12.37
CA PRO A 15 -4.79 -1.04 12.48
C PRO A 15 -4.12 -1.51 11.19
N GLY A 16 -3.06 -0.82 10.77
CA GLY A 16 -2.28 -1.18 9.58
C GLY A 16 -3.06 -1.12 8.26
N THR A 17 -4.24 -0.49 8.23
CA THR A 17 -5.09 -0.44 7.05
C THR A 17 -5.32 0.98 6.57
N THR A 18 -4.91 1.25 5.34
CA THR A 18 -5.18 2.51 4.67
C THR A 18 -6.32 2.34 3.66
N VAL A 19 -7.53 2.79 4.03
CA VAL A 19 -8.69 2.69 3.15
C VAL A 19 -8.60 3.71 2.00
N PHE A 20 -8.78 3.24 0.77
CA PHE A 20 -8.70 4.06 -0.44
C PHE A 20 -9.94 4.95 -0.64
N THR A 21 -9.94 6.09 0.03
CA THR A 21 -11.01 7.10 -0.05
C THR A 21 -10.87 8.02 -1.27
N ALA A 22 -11.92 8.79 -1.57
CA ALA A 22 -11.88 9.81 -2.63
C ALA A 22 -10.75 10.85 -2.44
N ARG A 23 -10.39 11.17 -1.19
CA ARG A 23 -9.25 12.06 -0.88
C ARG A 23 -7.93 11.47 -1.37
N ARG A 24 -7.68 10.18 -1.05
CA ARG A 24 -6.47 9.46 -1.47
C ARG A 24 -6.43 9.23 -2.98
N SER A 25 -7.58 8.93 -3.60
CA SER A 25 -7.70 8.83 -5.06
C SER A 25 -7.25 10.10 -5.78
N ARG A 26 -7.65 11.28 -5.28
CA ARG A 26 -7.18 12.57 -5.83
C ARG A 26 -5.68 12.78 -5.64
N GLN A 27 -5.13 12.42 -4.47
CA GLN A 27 -3.69 12.54 -4.17
C GLN A 27 -2.83 11.65 -5.09
N ALA A 28 -3.32 10.46 -5.43
CA ALA A 28 -2.56 9.47 -6.20
C ALA A 28 -2.84 9.48 -7.70
N TYR A 29 -3.61 10.44 -8.21
CA TYR A 29 -4.02 10.44 -9.62
C TYR A 29 -2.85 10.25 -10.59
N HIS A 30 -1.77 11.03 -10.45
CA HIS A 30 -0.60 10.92 -11.34
C HIS A 30 0.22 9.64 -11.12
N LEU A 31 0.36 9.20 -9.86
CA LEU A 31 0.97 7.91 -9.52
C LEU A 31 0.21 6.74 -10.16
N HIS A 32 -1.12 6.75 -10.12
CA HIS A 32 -1.95 5.73 -10.76
C HIS A 32 -1.87 5.79 -12.28
N LYS A 33 -1.79 6.98 -12.89
CA LYS A 33 -1.55 7.13 -14.33
C LYS A 33 -0.20 6.55 -14.75
N PHE A 34 0.85 6.75 -13.95
CA PHE A 34 2.14 6.08 -14.13
C PHE A 34 1.97 4.56 -14.07
N CYS A 35 1.37 4.03 -13.00
CA CYS A 35 1.19 2.58 -12.85
C CYS A 35 0.41 1.95 -14.01
N MET A 36 -0.64 2.63 -14.51
CA MET A 36 -1.42 2.15 -15.65
C MET A 36 -0.61 2.14 -16.96
N SER A 37 0.34 3.07 -17.13
CA SER A 37 1.19 3.09 -18.32
C SER A 37 2.04 1.83 -18.46
N LEU A 38 2.39 1.16 -17.35
CA LEU A 38 3.19 -0.07 -17.31
C LEU A 38 2.44 -1.31 -17.83
N MET A 39 1.15 -1.20 -18.13
CA MET A 39 0.43 -2.28 -18.80
C MET A 39 0.96 -2.54 -20.22
N GLU A 40 1.49 -1.50 -20.88
CA GLU A 40 2.10 -1.60 -22.20
C GLU A 40 3.54 -2.07 -22.13
N ALA A 41 3.93 -3.03 -22.97
CA ALA A 41 5.28 -3.60 -22.96
C ALA A 41 6.38 -2.57 -23.25
N ALA A 42 6.21 -1.74 -24.28
CA ALA A 42 7.17 -0.70 -24.63
C ALA A 42 7.39 0.32 -23.50
N ASN A 43 6.37 0.59 -22.69
CA ASN A 43 6.48 1.49 -21.54
C ASN A 43 7.29 0.86 -20.40
N ARG A 44 7.17 -0.45 -20.18
CA ARG A 44 8.01 -1.16 -19.21
C ARG A 44 9.47 -1.14 -19.61
N GLU A 45 9.78 -1.38 -20.88
CA GLU A 45 11.15 -1.31 -21.37
C GLU A 45 11.72 0.11 -21.23
N ALA A 46 10.94 1.14 -21.60
CA ALA A 46 11.35 2.53 -21.44
C ALA A 46 11.52 2.94 -19.96
N PHE A 47 10.67 2.45 -19.06
CA PHE A 47 10.82 2.67 -17.61
C PHE A 47 12.10 2.01 -17.09
N LYS A 48 12.36 0.76 -17.45
CA LYS A 48 13.57 0.03 -17.02
C LYS A 48 14.87 0.59 -17.59
N ALA A 49 14.82 1.24 -18.75
CA ALA A 49 16.00 1.86 -19.36
C ALA A 49 16.49 3.08 -18.56
N ASP A 50 15.57 3.89 -18.03
CA ASP A 50 15.86 5.00 -17.13
C ASP A 50 14.61 5.33 -16.29
N GLU A 51 14.55 4.77 -15.08
CA GLU A 51 13.36 4.89 -14.23
C GLU A 51 13.09 6.34 -13.85
N ARG A 52 14.14 7.10 -13.54
CA ARG A 52 13.99 8.50 -13.10
C ARG A 52 13.47 9.37 -14.24
N ALA A 53 14.09 9.29 -15.42
CA ALA A 53 13.65 10.05 -16.58
C ALA A 53 12.22 9.66 -17.00
N TYR A 54 11.84 8.39 -16.88
CA TYR A 54 10.47 7.95 -17.17
C TYR A 54 9.46 8.54 -16.19
N LEU A 55 9.79 8.57 -14.88
CA LEU A 55 8.94 9.15 -13.84
C LEU A 55 8.77 10.67 -13.98
N ASP A 56 9.79 11.38 -14.48
CA ASP A 56 9.73 12.83 -14.72
C ASP A 56 8.71 13.24 -15.80
N ARG A 57 8.18 12.28 -16.58
CA ARG A 57 7.06 12.49 -17.51
C ARG A 57 5.71 12.67 -16.80
N PHE A 58 5.62 12.29 -15.53
CA PHE A 58 4.40 12.34 -14.73
C PHE A 58 4.49 13.43 -13.66
N ARG A 59 3.38 14.15 -13.43
CA ARG A 59 3.27 15.18 -12.38
C ARG A 59 3.11 14.57 -10.98
N MET A 60 3.96 13.61 -10.65
CA MET A 60 4.05 13.00 -9.33
C MET A 60 4.83 13.91 -8.37
N SER A 61 4.56 13.81 -7.07
CA SER A 61 5.42 14.45 -6.08
C SER A 61 6.79 13.75 -6.03
N GLU A 62 7.81 14.44 -5.53
CA GLU A 62 9.15 13.84 -5.40
C GLU A 62 9.14 12.66 -4.44
N GLU A 63 8.34 12.69 -3.38
CA GLU A 63 8.17 11.56 -2.46
C GLU A 63 7.53 10.36 -3.16
N GLN A 64 6.57 10.58 -4.07
CA GLN A 64 5.97 9.50 -4.84
C GLN A 64 6.99 8.89 -5.81
N LYS A 65 7.79 9.72 -6.49
CA LYS A 65 8.85 9.22 -7.39
C LYS A 65 9.90 8.43 -6.61
N GLN A 66 10.37 8.96 -5.48
CA GLN A 66 11.36 8.29 -4.65
C GLN A 66 10.86 6.93 -4.15
N ALA A 67 9.62 6.88 -3.63
CA ALA A 67 9.02 5.63 -3.18
C ALA A 67 8.83 4.61 -4.33
N VAL A 68 8.61 5.05 -5.58
CA VAL A 68 8.66 4.15 -6.74
C VAL A 68 10.07 3.61 -6.97
N LEU A 69 11.09 4.47 -7.00
CA LEU A 69 12.48 4.07 -7.22
C LEU A 69 12.98 3.08 -6.16
N GLU A 70 12.57 3.27 -4.91
CA GLU A 70 12.93 2.41 -3.76
C GLU A 70 12.04 1.17 -3.64
N ARG A 71 10.97 1.07 -4.44
CA ARG A 71 9.93 0.03 -4.31
C ARG A 71 9.31 -0.01 -2.90
N ASP A 72 9.19 1.15 -2.26
CA ASP A 72 8.57 1.29 -0.94
C ASP A 72 7.04 1.33 -1.06
N PHE A 73 6.44 0.14 -1.16
CA PHE A 73 4.98 -0.02 -1.29
C PHE A 73 4.19 0.54 -0.08
N PRO A 74 4.61 0.35 1.18
CA PRO A 74 3.98 1.02 2.32
C PRO A 74 3.94 2.53 2.14
N ARG A 75 5.07 3.15 1.77
CA ARG A 75 5.14 4.59 1.53
C ARG A 75 4.27 5.02 0.35
N LEU A 76 4.22 4.24 -0.72
CA LEU A 76 3.34 4.52 -1.87
C LEU A 76 1.86 4.51 -1.45
N ILE A 77 1.44 3.60 -0.56
CA ILE A 77 0.08 3.57 0.00
C ILE A 77 -0.20 4.81 0.86
N ASP A 78 0.76 5.21 1.71
CA ASP A 78 0.66 6.43 2.51
C ASP A 78 0.51 7.68 1.65
N LEU A 79 1.20 7.71 0.50
CA LEU A 79 1.12 8.76 -0.52
C LEU A 79 -0.12 8.65 -1.42
N GLY A 80 -1.12 7.86 -1.01
CA GLY A 80 -2.44 7.72 -1.64
C GLY A 80 -2.56 6.56 -2.62
N GLY A 81 -1.48 5.81 -2.84
CA GLY A 81 -1.43 4.65 -3.71
C GLY A 81 -2.49 3.61 -3.36
N ASN A 82 -2.99 2.92 -4.37
CA ASN A 82 -3.92 1.81 -4.21
C ASN A 82 -3.23 0.57 -4.78
N ILE A 83 -3.23 -0.52 -4.01
CA ILE A 83 -2.47 -1.73 -4.35
C ILE A 83 -2.80 -2.29 -5.74
N TYR A 84 -4.05 -2.17 -6.21
CA TYR A 84 -4.42 -2.64 -7.54
C TYR A 84 -3.76 -1.85 -8.68
N PHE A 85 -3.35 -0.62 -8.45
CA PHE A 85 -2.50 0.12 -9.38
C PHE A 85 -1.03 -0.23 -9.17
N LEU A 86 -0.58 -0.20 -7.91
CA LEU A 86 0.83 -0.41 -7.57
C LEU A 86 1.35 -1.79 -8.01
N VAL A 87 0.51 -2.82 -8.05
CA VAL A 87 0.91 -4.17 -8.51
C VAL A 87 1.47 -4.17 -9.94
N LYS A 88 1.17 -3.16 -10.77
CA LYS A 88 1.79 -3.03 -12.11
C LYS A 88 3.29 -2.75 -12.03
N LEU A 89 3.73 -2.04 -10.99
CA LEU A 89 5.15 -1.81 -10.72
C LEU A 89 5.84 -3.12 -10.34
N SER A 90 5.32 -3.83 -9.33
CA SER A 90 5.91 -5.11 -8.90
C SER A 90 5.90 -6.15 -10.03
N ASN A 91 4.83 -6.20 -10.83
CA ASN A 91 4.76 -7.10 -11.99
C ASN A 91 5.76 -6.70 -13.08
N THR A 92 6.05 -5.41 -13.24
CA THR A 92 7.09 -4.94 -14.16
C THR A 92 8.47 -5.46 -13.74
N ASP A 93 8.71 -5.58 -12.44
CA ASP A 93 9.92 -6.19 -11.87
C ASP A 93 9.88 -7.73 -11.82
N GLY A 94 8.78 -8.36 -12.27
CA GLY A 94 8.62 -9.81 -12.25
C GLY A 94 8.40 -10.40 -10.85
N TRP A 95 7.94 -9.61 -9.87
CA TRP A 95 7.65 -10.11 -8.54
C TRP A 95 6.40 -10.99 -8.54
N SER A 96 6.41 -12.04 -7.72
CA SER A 96 5.19 -12.77 -7.39
C SER A 96 4.27 -11.92 -6.51
N ALA A 97 2.98 -12.24 -6.48
CA ALA A 97 2.03 -11.60 -5.58
C ALA A 97 2.45 -11.75 -4.10
N GLN A 98 2.97 -12.92 -3.72
CA GLN A 98 3.48 -13.16 -2.36
C GLN A 98 4.63 -12.22 -2.01
N ARG A 99 5.62 -12.06 -2.90
CA ARG A 99 6.74 -11.13 -2.67
C ARG A 99 6.24 -9.70 -2.49
N ALA A 100 5.35 -9.24 -3.38
CA ALA A 100 4.80 -7.89 -3.32
C ALA A 100 3.97 -7.63 -2.05
N VAL A 101 3.22 -8.62 -1.55
CA VAL A 101 2.48 -8.47 -0.29
C VAL A 101 3.42 -8.52 0.91
N SER A 102 4.33 -9.49 0.95
CA SER A 102 5.27 -9.66 2.08
C SER A 102 6.15 -8.43 2.31
N SER A 103 6.53 -7.69 1.24
CA SER A 103 7.34 -6.46 1.35
C SER A 103 6.64 -5.34 2.13
N MET A 104 5.34 -5.46 2.44
CA MET A 104 4.59 -4.50 3.23
C MET A 104 4.38 -4.94 4.69
N THR A 105 4.96 -6.05 5.12
CA THR A 105 4.65 -6.69 6.42
C THR A 105 5.79 -6.66 7.44
N GLY A 106 7.00 -6.30 7.02
CA GLY A 106 8.21 -6.43 7.83
C GLY A 106 8.73 -7.87 7.98
N MET A 107 8.03 -8.86 7.41
CA MET A 107 8.48 -10.25 7.33
C MET A 107 9.31 -10.48 6.08
N THR A 108 10.22 -11.45 6.14
CA THR A 108 10.83 -12.02 4.94
C THR A 108 9.78 -12.79 4.11
N PRO A 109 10.03 -13.04 2.81
CA PRO A 109 9.10 -13.81 1.97
C PRO A 109 8.80 -15.22 2.51
N ASP A 110 9.79 -15.86 3.14
CA ASP A 110 9.67 -17.21 3.71
C ASP A 110 8.85 -17.20 5.00
N GLU A 111 9.13 -16.28 5.93
CA GLU A 111 8.31 -16.11 7.15
C GLU A 111 6.85 -15.79 6.80
N TYR A 112 6.63 -14.97 5.77
CA TYR A 112 5.29 -14.69 5.28
C TYR A 112 4.63 -15.95 4.70
N ALA A 113 5.38 -16.78 3.95
CA ALA A 113 4.88 -18.04 3.40
C ALA A 113 4.46 -19.02 4.49
N ASP A 114 5.29 -19.16 5.52
CA ASP A 114 5.05 -20.03 6.66
C ASP A 114 3.82 -19.56 7.45
N MET A 115 3.72 -18.25 7.70
CA MET A 115 2.55 -17.65 8.34
C MET A 115 1.26 -17.90 7.55
N MET A 116 1.30 -17.78 6.21
CA MET A 116 0.15 -18.08 5.36
C MET A 116 -0.21 -19.57 5.37
N SER A 117 0.79 -20.46 5.39
CA SER A 117 0.59 -21.91 5.45
C SER A 117 0.04 -22.37 6.80
N ALA A 118 0.36 -21.65 7.88
CA ALA A 118 -0.13 -21.89 9.24
C ALA A 118 -1.56 -21.35 9.50
N GLY A 119 -2.26 -20.86 8.47
CA GLY A 119 -3.64 -20.36 8.58
C GLY A 119 -3.79 -18.84 8.44
N GLY A 120 -2.70 -18.12 8.18
CA GLY A 120 -2.72 -16.67 7.96
C GLY A 120 -2.71 -15.84 9.25
N ARG A 121 -2.70 -14.51 9.07
CA ARG A 121 -2.59 -13.57 10.18
C ARG A 121 -3.90 -13.52 10.98
N SER A 122 -3.81 -13.80 12.28
CA SER A 122 -4.96 -13.70 13.19
C SER A 122 -5.54 -12.27 13.19
N PRO A 123 -6.87 -12.10 13.20
CA PRO A 123 -7.50 -10.79 13.36
C PRO A 123 -7.55 -10.34 14.83
N GLU A 124 -7.18 -11.19 15.79
CA GLU A 124 -7.22 -10.85 17.21
C GLU A 124 -6.29 -9.68 17.51
N GLY A 125 -6.83 -8.69 18.24
CA GLY A 125 -6.10 -7.45 18.54
C GLY A 125 -5.87 -6.54 17.33
N LEU A 126 -6.42 -6.82 16.14
CA LEU A 126 -6.15 -6.07 14.90
C LEU A 126 -7.40 -5.50 14.24
N LYS A 127 -8.47 -5.35 15.01
CA LYS A 127 -9.78 -4.86 14.52
C LYS A 127 -10.01 -3.37 14.79
N SER A 128 -9.47 -2.84 15.89
CA SER A 128 -9.66 -1.46 16.31
C SER A 128 -8.43 -0.95 17.07
N ILE A 129 -7.92 0.21 16.68
CA ILE A 129 -6.83 0.91 17.38
C ILE A 129 -7.31 1.36 18.77
N ARG A 130 -8.55 1.84 18.88
CA ARG A 130 -9.15 2.21 20.17
C ARG A 130 -9.23 1.03 21.14
N GLU A 131 -9.61 -0.16 20.66
CA GLU A 131 -9.63 -1.37 21.50
C GLU A 131 -8.22 -1.79 21.95
N GLN A 132 -7.21 -1.66 21.09
CA GLN A 132 -5.81 -1.92 21.47
C GLN A 132 -5.37 -1.01 22.62
N GLN A 133 -5.59 0.30 22.48
CA GLN A 133 -5.24 1.29 23.50
C GLN A 133 -5.95 1.00 24.83
N GLN A 134 -7.24 0.68 24.81
CA GLN A 134 -7.99 0.35 26.04
C GLN A 134 -7.45 -0.89 26.76
N ARG A 135 -6.97 -1.90 26.04
CA ARG A 135 -6.34 -3.09 26.65
C ARG A 135 -4.99 -2.75 27.28
N GLU A 136 -4.19 -1.91 26.62
CA GLU A 136 -2.89 -1.47 27.14
C GLU A 136 -3.06 -0.65 28.43
N PHE A 137 -3.97 0.32 28.45
CA PHE A 137 -4.22 1.14 29.65
C PHE A 137 -5.02 0.41 30.75
N GLY A 138 -5.83 -0.59 30.41
CA GLY A 138 -6.63 -1.36 31.36
C GLY A 138 -5.91 -2.56 31.98
N GLY A 139 -4.71 -2.90 31.50
CA GLY A 139 -3.93 -4.07 31.92
C GLY A 139 -3.01 -3.87 33.13
N GLU A 140 -2.73 -2.63 33.55
CA GLU A 140 -1.83 -2.33 34.69
C GLU A 140 -2.51 -2.31 36.07
N GLY A 141 -3.70 -2.91 36.19
CA GLY A 141 -4.56 -2.81 37.38
C GLY A 141 -5.04 -4.13 37.98
N LYS A 142 -4.25 -5.21 37.93
CA LYS A 142 -4.47 -6.43 38.73
C LYS A 142 -3.17 -7.03 39.24
#